data_AF-A0A931D9W7-F1
#
_entry.id   AF-A0A931D9W7-F1
#
_cell.length_a   1.000
_cell.length_b   1.000
_cell.length_c   1.000
_cell.angle_alpha   90.00
_cell.angle_beta   90.00
_cell.angle_gamma   90.00
#
_symmetry.space_group_name_H-M   'P 1'
#
loop_
_entity.id
_entity.type
_entity.pdbx_description
1 polymer ?
#
loop_
_entity_poly.entity_id
_entity_poly.type
_entity_poly.pdbx_seq_one_letter_code
_entity_poly.pdbx_strand_id
1 'polypeptide(L)' 'MGDVCSIVTFATGSGIPADEVAELVDNGTLPSLTFADFRMVNVGKLRADLLSGKESFKAGDYSDD' A
#
# COMPACT_ATOMS: atom_id res chain seq x y z
N MET A 1 -8.09 -10.11 11.64
CA MET A 1 -6.89 -10.59 10.91
C MET A 1 -6.47 -9.47 9.99
N GLY A 2 -5.25 -8.95 10.14
CA GLY A 2 -4.80 -7.77 9.40
C GLY A 2 -4.77 -8.01 7.90
N ASP A 3 -5.55 -7.25 7.15
CA ASP A 3 -5.49 -7.17 5.70
C ASP A 3 -4.21 -6.41 5.29
N VAL A 4 -3.04 -6.96 5.59
CA VAL A 4 -1.73 -6.45 5.16
C VAL A 4 -1.02 -7.52 4.35
N CYS A 5 -0.29 -7.12 3.32
CA CYS A 5 0.49 -8.01 2.47
C CYS A 5 1.89 -7.46 2.28
N SER A 6 2.88 -8.33 2.15
CA SER A 6 4.23 -7.91 1.79
C SER A 6 4.24 -7.27 0.40
N ILE A 7 5.14 -6.31 0.19
CA ILE A 7 5.34 -5.62 -1.10
C ILE A 7 5.43 -6.63 -2.26
N VAL A 8 6.18 -7.71 -2.07
CA VAL A 8 6.36 -8.79 -3.08
C VAL A 8 5.04 -9.50 -3.42
N THR A 9 4.20 -9.78 -2.43
CA THR A 9 2.90 -10.42 -2.64
C THR A 9 1.95 -9.48 -3.39
N PHE A 10 1.95 -8.19 -3.03
CA PHE A 10 1.14 -7.19 -3.72
C PHE A 10 1.61 -6.98 -5.17
N ALA A 11 2.92 -6.86 -5.38
CA ALA A 11 3.55 -6.78 -6.69
C ALA A 11 3.13 -7.95 -7.59
N THR A 12 3.22 -9.17 -7.08
CA THR A 12 2.81 -10.39 -7.80
C THR A 12 1.31 -10.37 -8.13
N GLY A 13 0.47 -9.94 -7.19
CA GLY A 13 -0.98 -9.88 -7.39
C GLY A 13 -1.44 -8.75 -8.32
N SER A 14 -0.70 -7.63 -8.34
CA SER A 14 -1.03 -6.45 -9.14
C SER A 14 -0.37 -6.44 -10.52
N GLY A 15 0.63 -7.28 -10.75
CA GLY A 15 1.43 -7.30 -11.98
C GLY A 15 2.42 -6.14 -12.11
N ILE A 16 2.69 -5.43 -11.01
CA ILE A 16 3.60 -4.29 -10.92
C ILE A 16 4.91 -4.78 -10.27
N PRO A 17 6.11 -4.34 -10.70
CA PRO A 17 7.35 -4.75 -10.04
C PRO A 17 7.39 -4.31 -8.57
N ALA A 18 8.02 -5.14 -7.72
CA ALA A 18 8.13 -4.87 -6.29
C ALA A 18 8.84 -3.55 -5.97
N ASP A 19 9.74 -3.11 -6.85
CA ASP A 19 10.44 -1.84 -6.75
C ASP A 19 9.48 -0.65 -6.91
N GLU A 20 8.63 -0.66 -7.95
CA GLU A 20 7.56 0.35 -8.10
C GLU A 20 6.60 0.33 -6.92
N VAL A 21 6.20 -0.86 -6.45
CA VAL A 21 5.31 -0.94 -5.28
C VAL A 21 5.98 -0.35 -4.05
N ALA A 22 7.28 -0.56 -3.86
CA ALA A 22 8.04 0.04 -2.77
C ALA A 22 8.11 1.56 -2.92
N GLU A 23 8.34 2.10 -4.11
CA GLU A 23 8.30 3.55 -4.37
C GLU A 23 6.91 4.14 -4.14
N LEU A 24 5.85 3.46 -4.57
CA LEU A 24 4.47 3.89 -4.34
C LEU A 24 4.14 3.93 -2.86
N VAL A 25 4.65 2.97 -2.09
CA VAL A 25 4.54 2.96 -0.64
C VAL A 25 5.36 4.10 -0.03
N ASP A 26 6.60 4.29 -0.47
CA ASP A 26 7.53 5.29 0.07
C ASP A 26 7.04 6.71 -0.17
N ASN A 27 6.54 6.97 -1.38
CA ASN A 27 5.91 8.22 -1.78
C ASN A 27 4.49 8.39 -1.19
N GLY A 28 4.01 7.44 -0.38
CA GLY A 28 2.68 7.48 0.26
C GLY A 28 1.49 7.40 -0.69
N THR A 29 1.69 6.92 -1.92
CA THR A 29 0.61 6.61 -2.85
C THR A 29 -0.15 5.36 -2.42
N LEU A 30 0.57 4.35 -1.93
CA LEU A 30 -0.03 3.12 -1.41
C LEU A 30 -0.05 3.15 0.11
N PRO A 31 -1.18 2.79 0.74
CA PRO A 31 -1.26 2.66 2.17
C PRO A 31 -0.32 1.56 2.61
N SER A 32 0.54 1.84 3.58
CA SER A 32 1.48 0.88 4.13
C SER A 32 1.49 0.93 5.66
N LEU A 33 2.05 -0.12 6.24
CA LEU A 33 2.29 -0.23 7.67
C LEU A 33 3.71 -0.71 7.87
N THR A 34 4.45 0.01 8.71
CA THR A 34 5.75 -0.42 9.20
C THR A 34 5.52 -1.29 10.42
N PHE A 35 5.89 -2.57 10.33
CA PHE A 35 5.78 -3.53 11.41
C PHE A 35 7.18 -3.96 11.85
N ALA A 36 7.61 -3.44 13.01
CA ALA A 36 8.96 -3.55 13.57
C ALA A 36 10.06 -2.96 12.67
N ASP A 37 10.41 -3.67 11.60
CA ASP A 37 11.43 -3.29 10.61
C ASP A 37 10.95 -3.55 9.16
N PHE A 38 9.79 -4.22 9.01
CA PHE A 38 9.25 -4.60 7.72
C PHE A 38 8.15 -3.66 7.29
N ARG A 39 8.28 -3.13 6.07
CA ARG A 39 7.24 -2.34 5.44
C ARG A 39 6.30 -3.24 4.65
N MET A 40 5.01 -3.18 4.97
CA MET A 40 3.97 -4.00 4.35
C MET A 40 2.88 -3.12 3.75
N VAL A 41 2.31 -3.54 2.62
CA VAL A 41 1.19 -2.86 1.97
C VAL A 41 -0.09 -3.15 2.75
N ASN A 42 -0.80 -2.09 3.14
CA ASN A 42 -2.06 -2.18 3.86
C ASN A 42 -3.23 -2.29 2.87
N VAL A 43 -3.45 -3.51 2.40
CA VAL A 43 -4.55 -3.84 1.48
C VAL A 43 -5.93 -3.65 2.11
N GLY A 44 -6.06 -3.68 3.43
CA GLY A 44 -7.30 -3.40 4.15
C GLY A 44 -7.74 -1.96 3.99
N LYS A 45 -6.80 -1.03 4.22
CA LYS A 45 -7.05 0.41 4.05
C LYS A 45 -7.29 0.72 2.58
N LEU A 46 -6.49 0.16 1.68
CA LEU A 46 -6.71 0.28 0.23
C LEU A 46 -8.14 -0.15 -0.15
N ARG A 47 -8.55 -1.35 0.29
CA ARG A 47 -9.87 -1.91 -0.01
C ARG A 47 -11.00 -1.11 0.64
N ALA A 48 -10.79 -0.59 1.85
CA ALA A 48 -11.75 0.29 2.53
C ALA A 48 -11.93 1.62 1.81
N ASP A 49 -10.86 2.26 1.34
CA ASP A 49 -10.92 3.48 0.53
C ASP A 49 -11.61 3.21 -0.82
N LEU A 50 -11.28 2.11 -1.50
CA LEU A 50 -12.00 1.66 -2.72
C LEU A 50 -13.49 1.46 -2.47
N LEU A 51 -13.85 0.80 -1.36
CA LEU A 51 -15.26 0.61 -0.94
C LEU A 51 -15.93 1.92 -0.54
N SER A 52 -15.17 2.87 0.00
CA SER A 52 -15.65 4.20 0.37
C SER A 52 -15.87 5.10 -0.85
N GLY A 53 -15.45 4.68 -2.05
CA GLY A 53 -15.54 5.48 -3.27
C GLY A 53 -14.35 6.41 -3.49
N LYS A 54 -13.17 6.12 -2.92
CA LYS A 54 -11.96 6.86 -3.22
C LYS A 54 -11.48 6.51 -4.64
N GLU A 55 -11.60 7.46 -5.54
CA GLU A 55 -11.28 7.27 -6.97
C GLU A 55 -9.82 7.56 -7.31
N SER A 56 -9.02 8.08 -6.38
CA SER A 56 -7.62 8.43 -6.65
C SER A 56 -6.74 8.23 -5.44
N PHE A 57 -5.66 7.48 -5.65
CA PHE A 57 -4.56 7.34 -4.72
C PHE A 57 -3.43 8.22 -5.24
N LYS A 58 -3.09 9.28 -4.49
CA LYS A 58 -2.02 10.21 -4.86
C LYS A 58 -0.83 10.04 -3.93
N ALA A 59 0.36 10.37 -4.45
CA ALA A 59 1.55 10.55 -3.64
C ALA A 59 1.26 11.47 -2.45
N GLY A 60 1.62 11.02 -1.25
CA GLY A 60 1.38 11.71 0.01
C GLY A 60 0.01 11.46 0.66
N ASP A 61 -0.92 10.72 0.03
CA ASP A 61 -2.23 10.41 0.62
C ASP A 61 -2.12 9.52 1.87
N TYR A 62 -1.05 8.72 1.94
CA TYR A 62 -0.72 7.83 3.06
C TYR A 62 0.67 8.06 3.65
N SER A 63 1.34 9.16 3.28
CA SER A 63 2.52 9.65 4.00
C SER A 63 2.03 10.39 5.25
N ASP A 64 1.60 9.65 6.27
CA ASP A 64 1.37 10.23 7.60
C ASP A 64 2.69 10.10 8.39
N ASP A 65 3.16 11.26 8.87
CA ASP A 65 4.41 11.62 9.59
C ASP A 65 5.16 10.51 10.36
#